data_AF-A0A9P5C059-F1
#
_entry.id   AF-A0A9P5C059-F1
#
_cell.length_a   1.000
_cell.length_b   1.000
_cell.length_c   1.000
_cell.angle_alpha   90.00
_cell.angle_beta   90.00
_cell.angle_gamma   90.00
#
_symmetry.space_group_name_H-M   'P 1'
#
loop_
_entity.id
_entity.type
_entity.pdbx_description
1 polymer ?
#
loop_
_entity_poly.entity_id
_entity_poly.type
_entity_poly.pdbx_seq_one_letter_code
_entity_poly.pdbx_strand_id
1 'polypeptide(L)'
;MAENTGPGADTRFQTDDSKSTKQHPKQQLSKAMEHMRFAVTVDPVTRKPTSSPAPAPPPSPPPPPAETENDAYGVPAAIQPLRNPASRSHDPSNNQKRSDPFSFGSRILEEGDNIFEFNAWDNVSVDDTYKAFSESQFEAQRAAPVSDFDKKRFNDAPEKWWNTFYKNNKTNFFKNRKWLAQEFPILSDIGREDAPAATVLEVGAGAGNSAFPILQNSRNPRLKIHACDFSKKAVELIRAHDLYDPRLIQADVWDVAASPDSDNAGLPPGLAEGSVDVVLMIFIFSALNPRQWDQAVRNIWRVLKPGGQVLFRDYGRGDLAQVRFKKGRYMEENFYVRGDGTRVYFFEQDELERIWGGIPRDEGPLKMARAENGHGAENGDDGLVRKTAELNIHSAARPAFDVAHFGVDRRMLVNRQRRLKMYRCWMQAVFKKPGSDTGLQSSVPTSTLRQDKQGETDADADEEGDAA
;
A
#
# COMPACT_ATOMS: atom_id res chain seq x y z
N MET A 1 -43.22 35.06 -24.43
CA MET A 1 -43.25 33.92 -23.50
C MET A 1 -42.68 32.73 -24.25
N ALA A 2 -41.50 32.28 -23.83
CA ALA A 2 -40.81 31.13 -24.40
C ALA A 2 -41.18 29.90 -23.59
N GLU A 3 -41.46 28.77 -24.24
CA GLU A 3 -41.39 27.46 -23.60
C GLU A 3 -40.30 26.63 -24.29
N ASN A 4 -39.29 26.35 -23.49
CA ASN A 4 -38.09 25.60 -23.78
C ASN A 4 -38.27 24.21 -23.19
N THR A 5 -38.25 23.17 -24.02
CA THR A 5 -38.34 21.77 -23.59
C THR A 5 -36.93 21.26 -23.25
N GLY A 6 -36.64 21.10 -21.96
CA GLY A 6 -35.39 20.52 -21.47
C GLY A 6 -35.34 18.98 -21.62
N PRO A 7 -34.14 18.38 -21.70
CA PRO A 7 -33.99 16.94 -21.89
C PRO A 7 -34.20 16.17 -20.57
N GLY A 8 -34.83 15.00 -20.69
CA GLY A 8 -35.21 14.13 -19.58
C GLY A 8 -34.02 13.63 -18.74
N ALA A 9 -34.24 13.59 -17.43
CA ALA A 9 -33.32 12.98 -16.48
C ALA A 9 -33.30 11.45 -16.65
N ASP A 10 -32.11 10.90 -16.84
CA ASP A 10 -31.84 9.46 -16.91
C ASP A 10 -31.84 8.87 -15.50
N THR A 11 -32.84 8.02 -15.19
CA THR A 11 -33.10 7.47 -13.85
C THR A 11 -32.32 6.20 -13.53
N ARG A 12 -31.23 5.91 -14.26
CA ARG A 12 -30.51 4.62 -14.18
C ARG A 12 -29.69 4.36 -12.90
N PHE A 13 -29.58 5.30 -11.97
CA PHE A 13 -28.73 5.14 -10.77
C PHE A 13 -29.28 5.80 -9.50
N GLN A 14 -30.56 5.58 -9.16
CA GLN A 14 -31.04 5.81 -7.80
C GLN A 14 -31.24 4.47 -7.09
N THR A 15 -30.38 4.18 -6.11
CA THR A 15 -30.63 3.12 -5.12
C THR A 15 -30.87 3.75 -3.76
N ASP A 16 -32.00 3.36 -3.15
CA ASP A 16 -32.46 3.73 -1.81
C ASP A 16 -31.62 3.02 -0.74
N ASP A 17 -30.90 3.78 0.08
CA ASP A 17 -30.05 3.31 1.18
C ASP A 17 -30.84 2.85 2.43
N SER A 18 -32.17 2.75 2.37
CA SER A 18 -32.98 2.32 3.50
C SER A 18 -33.41 0.85 3.38
N LYS A 19 -32.56 -0.08 3.84
CA LYS A 19 -32.94 -1.31 4.58
C LYS A 19 -31.73 -2.25 4.74
N SER A 20 -31.15 -2.26 5.94
CA SER A 20 -30.52 -3.47 6.48
C SER A 20 -30.83 -3.54 7.98
N THR A 21 -31.88 -4.27 8.31
CA THR A 21 -32.25 -4.61 9.68
C THR A 21 -31.16 -5.47 10.31
N LYS A 22 -30.67 -5.02 11.47
CA LYS A 22 -29.57 -5.65 12.23
C LYS A 22 -29.90 -7.10 12.59
N GLN A 23 -29.04 -8.03 12.17
CA GLN A 23 -28.83 -9.29 12.90
C GLN A 23 -27.48 -9.21 13.63
N HIS A 24 -27.49 -9.55 14.92
CA HIS A 24 -26.33 -9.51 15.80
C HIS A 24 -25.17 -10.35 15.26
N PRO A 25 -23.92 -9.84 15.23
CA PRO A 25 -22.79 -10.62 14.76
C PRO A 25 -22.36 -11.63 15.83
N LYS A 26 -22.42 -12.93 15.49
CA LYS A 26 -21.67 -13.96 16.21
C LYS A 26 -20.18 -13.63 16.12
N GLN A 27 -19.55 -13.41 17.26
CA GLN A 27 -18.11 -13.24 17.40
C GLN A 27 -17.39 -14.55 17.04
N GLN A 28 -16.56 -14.53 16.00
CA GLN A 28 -15.41 -15.43 15.88
C GLN A 28 -14.42 -14.89 14.83
N LEU A 29 -13.44 -14.12 15.30
CA LEU A 29 -12.14 -13.94 14.64
C LEU A 29 -11.07 -14.15 15.73
N SER A 30 -10.02 -14.90 15.42
CA SER A 30 -8.95 -15.16 16.38
C SER A 30 -8.23 -13.86 16.76
N LYS A 31 -7.74 -13.77 18.01
CA LYS A 31 -6.95 -12.64 18.56
C LYS A 31 -5.78 -12.19 17.65
N ALA A 32 -5.36 -13.02 16.71
CA ALA A 32 -4.27 -12.76 15.78
C ALA A 32 -4.68 -11.93 14.53
N MET A 33 -5.88 -11.33 14.45
CA MET A 33 -6.32 -10.60 13.23
C MET A 33 -7.00 -9.23 13.47
N GLU A 34 -7.07 -8.73 14.71
CA GLU A 34 -7.57 -7.37 14.99
C GLU A 34 -6.69 -6.24 14.41
N HIS A 35 -5.41 -6.51 14.21
CA HIS A 35 -4.38 -5.50 13.93
C HIS A 35 -4.31 -4.99 12.48
N MET A 36 -5.15 -5.54 11.61
CA MET A 36 -5.14 -5.37 10.16
C MET A 36 -6.36 -4.56 9.67
N ARG A 37 -7.48 -4.58 10.42
CA ARG A 37 -8.64 -3.71 10.16
C ARG A 37 -8.32 -2.22 10.39
N PHE A 38 -7.59 -1.89 11.45
CA PHE A 38 -7.34 -0.48 11.83
C PHE A 38 -6.44 0.31 10.88
N ALA A 39 -5.69 -0.35 9.99
CA ALA A 39 -4.88 0.35 9.00
C ALA A 39 -5.75 0.98 7.88
N VAL A 40 -7.03 0.60 7.75
CA VAL A 40 -7.91 1.06 6.67
C VAL A 40 -9.33 1.40 7.14
N THR A 41 -9.79 1.01 8.35
CA THR A 41 -11.13 1.36 8.86
C THR A 41 -11.13 2.00 10.25
N VAL A 42 -11.59 3.26 10.32
CA VAL A 42 -12.18 3.84 11.54
C VAL A 42 -13.60 3.29 11.65
N ASP A 43 -13.87 2.48 12.67
CA ASP A 43 -15.21 1.96 12.97
C ASP A 43 -15.91 2.77 14.08
N PRO A 44 -17.25 2.81 14.10
CA PRO A 44 -18.03 3.65 15.02
C PRO A 44 -18.27 3.02 16.39
N VAL A 45 -18.51 3.92 17.35
CA VAL A 45 -18.64 3.75 18.80
C VAL A 45 -19.72 2.76 19.24
N THR A 46 -19.37 1.84 20.15
CA THR A 46 -20.34 1.17 21.04
C THR A 46 -20.22 1.72 22.47
N ARG A 47 -21.32 2.29 22.99
CA ARG A 47 -21.46 2.74 24.39
C ARG A 47 -21.48 1.54 25.34
N LYS A 48 -20.77 1.63 26.47
CA LYS A 48 -20.89 0.69 27.60
C LYS A 48 -21.88 1.22 28.65
N PRO A 49 -22.72 0.37 29.26
CA PRO A 49 -23.48 0.70 30.46
C PRO A 49 -22.66 0.50 31.76
N THR A 50 -23.14 1.12 32.83
CA THR A 50 -22.52 1.44 34.13
C THR A 50 -22.72 0.39 35.26
N SER A 51 -21.69 0.27 36.13
CA SER A 51 -21.60 -0.10 37.59
C SER A 51 -22.30 -1.37 38.14
N SER A 52 -21.71 -2.18 39.05
CA SER A 52 -21.30 -1.92 40.46
C SER A 52 -20.38 -3.04 41.06
N PRO A 53 -19.75 -2.89 42.26
CA PRO A 53 -18.54 -3.62 42.67
C PRO A 53 -18.75 -4.86 43.57
N ALA A 54 -17.76 -5.76 43.58
CA ALA A 54 -17.66 -6.94 44.46
C ALA A 54 -16.28 -6.97 45.20
N PRO A 55 -16.14 -7.65 46.36
CA PRO A 55 -15.05 -7.44 47.32
C PRO A 55 -13.73 -8.19 47.00
N ALA A 56 -12.63 -7.71 47.59
CA ALA A 56 -11.25 -8.00 47.21
C ALA A 56 -10.65 -9.32 47.76
N PRO A 57 -9.77 -10.02 47.00
CA PRO A 57 -8.95 -11.14 47.47
C PRO A 57 -7.54 -10.71 47.95
N PRO A 58 -6.80 -11.58 48.68
CA PRO A 58 -5.53 -11.24 49.36
C PRO A 58 -4.32 -11.14 48.40
N PRO A 59 -3.19 -10.53 48.85
CA PRO A 59 -2.13 -10.05 47.96
C PRO A 59 -1.28 -11.18 47.36
N SER A 60 -1.07 -11.07 46.04
CA SER A 60 -0.16 -11.90 45.25
C SER A 60 1.25 -11.28 45.20
N PRO A 61 2.32 -12.08 44.94
CA PRO A 61 3.70 -11.60 44.87
C PRO A 61 3.89 -10.53 43.76
N PRO A 62 4.97 -9.72 43.83
CA PRO A 62 5.12 -8.55 42.97
C PRO A 62 5.19 -8.97 41.50
N PRO A 63 4.46 -8.27 40.61
CA PRO A 63 4.50 -8.56 39.19
C PRO A 63 5.87 -8.17 38.61
N PRO A 64 6.27 -8.78 37.48
CA PRO A 64 7.38 -8.23 36.69
C PRO A 64 7.09 -6.77 36.31
N PRO A 65 8.11 -5.95 36.00
CA PRO A 65 7.91 -4.54 35.67
C PRO A 65 6.82 -4.42 34.60
N ALA A 66 5.77 -3.68 34.94
CA ALA A 66 4.62 -3.52 34.08
C ALA A 66 5.07 -2.85 32.78
N GLU A 67 4.90 -3.53 31.64
CA GLU A 67 4.69 -2.85 30.37
C GLU A 67 3.60 -1.81 30.66
N THR A 68 3.93 -0.52 30.56
CA THR A 68 2.93 0.50 30.89
C THR A 68 1.77 0.30 29.92
N GLU A 69 0.52 0.35 30.41
CA GLU A 69 -0.69 0.16 29.57
C GLU A 69 -0.73 1.08 28.32
N ASN A 70 0.15 2.09 28.28
CA ASN A 70 0.33 3.05 27.20
C ASN A 70 1.26 2.60 26.05
N ASP A 71 2.01 1.49 26.18
CA ASP A 71 2.93 1.00 25.11
C ASP A 71 2.23 0.09 24.10
N ALA A 72 0.91 0.25 23.98
CA ALA A 72 0.09 -0.55 23.09
C ALA A 72 0.47 -0.29 21.61
N TYR A 73 0.73 -1.39 20.90
CA TYR A 73 1.33 -1.49 19.56
C TYR A 73 2.85 -1.41 19.51
N GLY A 74 3.52 -1.44 20.66
CA GLY A 74 4.96 -1.62 20.76
C GLY A 74 5.78 -0.34 20.67
N VAL A 75 5.18 0.82 20.38
CA VAL A 75 5.89 2.10 20.40
C VAL A 75 5.75 2.74 21.79
N PRO A 76 6.86 3.07 22.48
CA PRO A 76 6.80 3.71 23.79
C PRO A 76 6.06 5.05 23.76
N ALA A 77 5.09 5.25 24.65
CA ALA A 77 4.30 6.49 24.67
C ALA A 77 5.13 7.76 24.94
N ALA A 78 6.27 7.58 25.63
CA ALA A 78 7.22 8.64 25.95
C ALA A 78 7.85 9.29 24.71
N ILE A 79 8.05 8.54 23.61
CA ILE A 79 8.66 9.07 22.39
C ILE A 79 7.71 10.08 21.74
N GLN A 80 8.08 11.36 21.71
CA GLN A 80 7.25 12.41 21.11
C GLN A 80 7.52 12.53 19.61
N PRO A 81 6.51 12.89 18.80
CA PRO A 81 6.75 13.22 17.41
C PRO A 81 7.56 14.52 17.30
N LEU A 82 8.36 14.64 16.25
CA LEU A 82 8.87 15.93 15.82
C LEU A 82 7.69 16.82 15.43
N ARG A 83 7.82 18.11 15.73
CA ARG A 83 6.83 19.14 15.44
C ARG A 83 7.52 20.24 14.66
N ASN A 84 6.82 20.77 13.67
CA ASN A 84 7.31 21.93 12.94
C ASN A 84 7.19 23.18 13.81
N PRO A 85 8.01 24.22 13.55
CA PRO A 85 7.85 25.51 14.21
C PRO A 85 6.42 26.02 14.09
N ALA A 86 5.95 26.77 15.09
CA ALA A 86 4.59 27.31 15.06
C ALA A 86 4.45 28.39 13.98
N SER A 87 3.94 28.02 12.79
CA SER A 87 3.54 28.98 11.75
C SER A 87 2.03 29.16 11.75
N ARG A 88 1.52 30.00 12.65
CA ARG A 88 0.09 30.35 12.61
C ARG A 88 -0.17 31.31 11.48
N SER A 89 -0.99 30.87 10.52
CA SER A 89 -1.49 31.76 9.49
C SER A 89 -2.25 32.93 10.13
N HIS A 90 -2.07 34.13 9.59
CA HIS A 90 -2.88 35.30 9.97
C HIS A 90 -4.37 35.12 9.59
N ASP A 91 -4.71 34.12 8.78
CA ASP A 91 -6.08 33.73 8.48
C ASP A 91 -6.62 32.75 9.54
N PRO A 92 -7.65 33.14 10.31
CA PRO A 92 -8.28 32.27 11.32
C PRO A 92 -8.88 30.97 10.75
N SER A 93 -9.22 30.91 9.47
CA SER A 93 -9.75 29.71 8.81
C SER A 93 -8.66 28.69 8.53
N ASN A 94 -7.47 29.16 8.14
CA ASN A 94 -6.30 28.30 7.90
C ASN A 94 -5.77 27.69 9.22
N ASN A 95 -5.92 28.40 10.33
CA ASN A 95 -5.62 27.91 11.68
C ASN A 95 -6.48 26.70 12.13
N GLN A 96 -7.58 26.39 11.44
CA GLN A 96 -8.39 25.20 11.75
C GLN A 96 -7.81 23.92 11.14
N LYS A 97 -6.76 24.03 10.30
CA LYS A 97 -6.12 22.90 9.58
C LYS A 97 -7.15 22.01 8.89
N ARG A 98 -8.21 22.64 8.37
CA ARG A 98 -9.33 22.03 7.64
C ARG A 98 -9.46 22.70 6.29
N SER A 99 -9.28 21.92 5.23
CA SER A 99 -9.58 22.32 3.86
C SER A 99 -10.94 21.77 3.41
N ASP A 100 -11.73 22.55 2.68
CA ASP A 100 -12.97 22.11 2.02
C ASP A 100 -12.92 22.46 0.51
N PRO A 101 -12.98 21.48 -0.42
CA PRO A 101 -12.97 20.04 -0.18
C PRO A 101 -11.67 19.57 0.49
N PHE A 102 -11.75 18.44 1.20
CA PHE A 102 -10.59 17.88 1.91
C PHE A 102 -9.41 17.65 0.95
N SER A 103 -8.25 18.23 1.28
CA SER A 103 -6.98 18.08 0.60
C SER A 103 -6.01 17.33 1.51
N PHE A 104 -5.47 16.21 1.03
CA PHE A 104 -4.42 15.46 1.72
C PHE A 104 -3.17 16.33 1.91
N GLY A 105 -2.40 16.04 2.96
CA GLY A 105 -1.10 16.67 3.21
C GLY A 105 -1.12 18.02 3.92
N SER A 106 -2.31 18.54 4.24
CA SER A 106 -2.47 19.89 4.79
C SER A 106 -2.40 19.96 6.32
N ARG A 107 -2.48 18.82 7.03
CA ARG A 107 -2.50 18.80 8.50
C ARG A 107 -1.09 18.59 9.03
N ILE A 108 -0.33 19.67 9.01
CA ILE A 108 1.04 19.72 9.52
C ILE A 108 1.01 19.87 11.05
N LEU A 109 1.75 19.01 11.75
CA LEU A 109 1.86 19.05 13.20
C LEU A 109 2.89 20.09 13.62
N GLU A 110 2.45 21.10 14.37
CA GLU A 110 3.28 22.23 14.81
C GLU A 110 3.44 22.27 16.34
N GLU A 111 4.37 23.10 16.79
CA GLU A 111 4.51 23.45 18.21
C GLU A 111 3.23 24.07 18.77
N GLY A 112 2.82 23.62 19.96
CA GLY A 112 1.58 24.05 20.60
C GLY A 112 0.31 23.30 20.17
N ASP A 113 0.34 22.52 19.09
CA ASP A 113 -0.81 21.72 18.68
C ASP A 113 -1.17 20.61 19.68
N ASN A 114 -2.46 20.30 19.77
CA ASN A 114 -2.91 19.09 20.43
C ASN A 114 -2.82 17.89 19.48
N ILE A 115 -1.84 17.00 19.69
CA ILE A 115 -1.65 15.76 18.91
C ILE A 115 -2.95 14.95 18.71
N PHE A 116 -3.88 14.99 19.67
CA PHE A 116 -5.11 14.19 19.64
C PHE A 116 -6.32 14.94 19.08
N GLU A 117 -6.13 16.13 18.50
CA GLU A 117 -7.21 16.89 17.87
C GLU A 117 -7.76 16.16 16.63
N PHE A 118 -6.86 15.83 15.70
CA PHE A 118 -7.18 15.08 14.49
C PHE A 118 -6.90 13.58 14.66
N ASN A 119 -7.43 12.75 13.75
CA ASN A 119 -7.11 11.31 13.73
C ASN A 119 -5.78 11.01 13.03
N ALA A 120 -5.24 11.97 12.29
CA ALA A 120 -4.01 11.83 11.53
C ALA A 120 -3.37 13.20 11.32
N TRP A 121 -2.03 13.20 11.36
CA TRP A 121 -1.17 14.30 10.97
C TRP A 121 -0.33 13.85 9.78
N ASP A 122 -0.13 14.78 8.86
CA ASP A 122 0.57 14.56 7.60
C ASP A 122 2.03 15.06 7.73
N ASN A 123 2.96 14.46 6.99
CA ASN A 123 4.40 14.81 6.93
C ASN A 123 5.11 14.77 8.29
N VAL A 124 4.74 13.82 9.16
CA VAL A 124 5.37 13.70 10.48
C VAL A 124 6.66 12.90 10.37
N SER A 125 7.79 13.59 10.54
CA SER A 125 9.11 12.99 10.66
C SER A 125 9.33 12.36 12.03
N VAL A 126 10.27 11.42 12.09
CA VAL A 126 10.68 10.72 13.32
C VAL A 126 12.04 11.22 13.77
N ASP A 127 12.23 11.35 15.09
CA ASP A 127 13.48 11.77 15.70
C ASP A 127 14.46 10.59 15.86
N ASP A 128 15.67 10.90 16.33
CA ASP A 128 16.71 9.88 16.53
C ASP A 128 16.34 8.89 17.65
N THR A 129 15.53 9.31 18.61
CA THR A 129 14.96 8.42 19.64
C THR A 129 14.10 7.32 19.01
N TYR A 130 13.19 7.70 18.12
CA TYR A 130 12.33 6.74 17.42
C TYR A 130 13.11 5.86 16.45
N LYS A 131 14.13 6.42 15.77
CA LYS A 131 15.03 5.64 14.90
C LYS A 131 15.77 4.57 15.71
N ALA A 132 16.40 4.95 16.83
CA ALA A 132 17.09 4.01 17.72
C ALA A 132 16.14 2.95 18.27
N PHE A 133 14.92 3.34 18.67
CA PHE A 133 13.88 2.39 19.07
C PHE A 133 13.56 1.41 17.93
N SER A 134 13.35 1.89 16.71
CA SER A 134 13.04 1.05 15.54
C SER A 134 14.17 0.06 15.24
N GLU A 135 15.43 0.49 15.29
CA GLU A 135 16.59 -0.39 15.11
C GLU A 135 16.65 -1.48 16.19
N SER A 136 16.36 -1.15 17.46
CA SER A 136 16.30 -2.16 18.52
C SER A 136 15.21 -3.22 18.27
N GLN A 137 14.08 -2.83 17.65
CA GLN A 137 13.04 -3.78 17.26
C GLN A 137 13.51 -4.67 16.11
N PHE A 138 14.20 -4.12 15.12
CA PHE A 138 14.72 -4.89 13.99
C PHE A 138 15.79 -5.89 14.44
N GLU A 139 16.66 -5.53 15.38
CA GLU A 139 17.62 -6.45 16.00
C GLU A 139 16.92 -7.61 16.74
N ALA A 140 15.90 -7.31 17.54
CA ALA A 140 15.12 -8.33 18.23
C ALA A 140 14.38 -9.26 17.27
N GLN A 141 13.90 -8.73 16.13
CA GLN A 141 13.25 -9.51 15.08
C GLN A 141 14.25 -10.42 14.36
N ARG A 142 15.45 -9.90 14.03
CA ARG A 142 16.56 -10.68 13.44
C ARG A 142 17.03 -11.82 14.35
N ALA A 143 17.05 -11.58 15.66
CA ALA A 143 17.45 -12.59 16.64
C ALA A 143 16.44 -13.75 16.78
N ALA A 144 15.22 -13.60 16.26
CA ALA A 144 14.19 -14.63 16.30
C ALA A 144 13.45 -14.77 14.95
N PRO A 145 14.15 -15.27 13.91
CA PRO A 145 13.59 -15.42 12.57
C PRO A 145 12.51 -16.53 12.52
N VAL A 146 11.81 -16.63 11.38
CA VAL A 146 11.05 -17.84 11.06
C VAL A 146 11.98 -19.05 10.98
N SER A 147 11.45 -20.24 11.25
CA SER A 147 12.19 -21.49 11.00
C SER A 147 12.45 -21.69 9.51
N ASP A 148 13.51 -22.41 9.12
CA ASP A 148 13.78 -22.72 7.71
C ASP A 148 12.63 -23.49 7.05
N PHE A 149 12.01 -24.40 7.80
CA PHE A 149 10.81 -25.13 7.38
C PHE A 149 9.67 -24.17 7.02
N ASP A 150 9.35 -23.23 7.91
CA ASP A 150 8.28 -22.27 7.67
C ASP A 150 8.66 -21.28 6.56
N LYS A 151 9.94 -20.85 6.50
CA LYS A 151 10.44 -19.98 5.43
C LYS A 151 10.22 -20.63 4.06
N LYS A 152 10.53 -21.92 3.92
CA LYS A 152 10.26 -22.69 2.70
C LYS A 152 8.76 -22.78 2.43
N ARG A 153 7.97 -23.16 3.42
CA ARG A 153 6.51 -23.28 3.33
C ARG A 153 5.82 -21.99 2.85
N PHE A 154 6.25 -20.82 3.34
CA PHE A 154 5.67 -19.54 2.93
C PHE A 154 6.06 -19.12 1.51
N ASN A 155 7.20 -19.60 1.00
CA ASN A 155 7.71 -19.26 -0.32
C ASN A 155 7.30 -20.25 -1.42
N ASP A 156 7.08 -21.53 -1.10
CA ASP A 156 6.76 -22.57 -2.10
C ASP A 156 5.39 -22.39 -2.77
N ALA A 157 4.40 -21.94 -2.00
CA ALA A 157 3.02 -21.79 -2.47
C ALA A 157 2.34 -20.53 -1.91
N PRO A 158 2.87 -19.33 -2.24
CA PRO A 158 2.42 -18.06 -1.68
C PRO A 158 0.94 -17.75 -2.00
N GLU A 159 0.41 -18.26 -3.10
CA GLU A 159 -0.98 -18.09 -3.53
C GLU A 159 -1.98 -18.70 -2.54
N LYS A 160 -1.59 -19.77 -1.83
CA LYS A 160 -2.47 -20.45 -0.87
C LYS A 160 -2.86 -19.52 0.29
N TRP A 161 -1.94 -18.66 0.71
CA TRP A 161 -2.17 -17.71 1.79
C TRP A 161 -3.13 -16.61 1.38
N TRP A 162 -2.97 -16.06 0.18
CA TRP A 162 -3.92 -15.09 -0.38
C TRP A 162 -5.30 -15.70 -0.67
N ASN A 163 -5.36 -16.92 -1.19
CA ASN A 163 -6.62 -17.63 -1.37
C ASN A 163 -7.35 -17.83 -0.03
N THR A 164 -6.63 -18.21 1.02
CA THR A 164 -7.18 -18.37 2.38
C THR A 164 -7.63 -17.03 2.94
N PHE A 165 -6.83 -15.98 2.76
CA PHE A 165 -7.16 -14.63 3.18
C PHE A 165 -8.49 -14.16 2.58
N TYR A 166 -8.65 -14.23 1.25
CA TYR A 166 -9.88 -13.77 0.59
C TYR A 166 -11.08 -14.69 0.84
N LYS A 167 -10.86 -16.00 1.02
CA LYS A 167 -11.92 -16.92 1.48
C LYS A 167 -12.50 -16.49 2.83
N ASN A 168 -11.65 -16.06 3.75
CA ASN A 168 -12.06 -15.71 5.12
C ASN A 168 -12.61 -14.28 5.22
N ASN A 169 -12.02 -13.34 4.48
CA ASN A 169 -12.28 -11.91 4.63
C ASN A 169 -13.29 -11.34 3.62
N LYS A 170 -13.43 -11.96 2.44
CA LYS A 170 -14.32 -11.53 1.36
C LYS A 170 -14.10 -10.05 0.98
N THR A 171 -15.18 -9.28 0.78
CA THR A 171 -15.19 -7.87 0.36
C THR A 171 -15.10 -6.86 1.51
N ASN A 172 -15.16 -7.31 2.78
CA ASN A 172 -15.36 -6.42 3.93
C ASN A 172 -14.06 -5.93 4.57
N PHE A 173 -12.91 -6.42 4.11
CA PHE A 173 -11.65 -6.16 4.79
C PHE A 173 -11.00 -4.84 4.35
N PHE A 174 -10.91 -4.61 3.04
CA PHE A 174 -10.36 -3.36 2.50
C PHE A 174 -11.50 -2.38 2.20
N LYS A 175 -11.26 -1.09 2.46
CA LYS A 175 -12.16 -0.04 2.01
C LYS A 175 -11.92 0.30 0.54
N ASN A 176 -12.98 0.83 -0.08
CA ASN A 176 -12.89 1.44 -1.40
C ASN A 176 -11.89 2.61 -1.40
N ARG A 177 -10.95 2.59 -2.34
CA ARG A 177 -9.86 3.55 -2.47
C ARG A 177 -10.29 4.78 -3.27
N LYS A 178 -11.32 5.47 -2.79
CA LYS A 178 -11.90 6.67 -3.43
C LYS A 178 -10.90 7.83 -3.61
N TRP A 179 -9.78 7.79 -2.89
CA TRP A 179 -8.71 8.79 -2.92
C TRP A 179 -7.75 8.65 -4.10
N LEU A 180 -7.74 7.53 -4.82
CA LEU A 180 -6.73 7.25 -5.87
C LEU A 180 -6.69 8.31 -6.96
N ALA A 181 -7.84 8.86 -7.36
CA ALA A 181 -7.92 9.89 -8.39
C ALA A 181 -7.33 11.24 -7.94
N GLN A 182 -7.23 11.48 -6.62
CA GLN A 182 -6.58 12.68 -6.07
C GLN A 182 -5.05 12.52 -6.05
N GLU A 183 -4.56 11.31 -5.76
CA GLU A 183 -3.12 11.01 -5.75
C GLU A 183 -2.56 10.78 -7.17
N PHE A 184 -3.38 10.21 -8.06
CA PHE A 184 -3.02 9.89 -9.44
C PHE A 184 -4.04 10.50 -10.40
N PRO A 185 -3.88 11.79 -10.77
CA PRO A 185 -4.87 12.53 -11.54
C PRO A 185 -5.16 11.95 -12.94
N ILE A 186 -4.21 11.21 -13.52
CA ILE A 186 -4.40 10.46 -14.78
C ILE A 186 -5.64 9.57 -14.76
N LEU A 187 -6.05 9.03 -13.59
CA LEU A 187 -7.26 8.22 -13.47
C LEU A 187 -8.53 9.04 -13.72
N SER A 188 -8.53 10.33 -13.37
CA SER A 188 -9.61 11.25 -13.73
C SER A 188 -9.54 11.61 -15.20
N ASP A 189 -8.34 11.88 -15.73
CA ASP A 189 -8.12 12.30 -17.12
C ASP A 189 -8.62 11.25 -18.11
N ILE A 190 -8.26 9.98 -17.92
CA ILE A 190 -8.74 8.86 -18.77
C ILE A 190 -10.21 8.51 -18.53
N GLY A 191 -10.78 8.95 -17.40
CA GLY A 191 -12.16 8.71 -17.01
C GLY A 191 -13.15 9.73 -17.58
N ARG A 192 -12.69 10.80 -18.23
CA ARG A 192 -13.57 11.82 -18.84
C ARG A 192 -14.38 11.24 -20.00
N GLU A 193 -15.57 11.78 -20.22
CA GLU A 193 -16.48 11.31 -21.29
C GLU A 193 -15.87 11.41 -22.70
N ASP A 194 -15.07 12.45 -22.94
CA ASP A 194 -14.39 12.73 -24.20
C ASP A 194 -12.97 12.12 -24.31
N ALA A 195 -12.47 11.47 -23.25
CA ALA A 195 -11.13 10.87 -23.24
C ALA A 195 -11.00 9.76 -24.29
N PRO A 196 -9.80 9.53 -24.87
CA PRO A 196 -9.60 8.45 -25.82
C PRO A 196 -9.84 7.08 -25.17
N ALA A 197 -9.89 6.02 -25.98
CA ALA A 197 -9.92 4.66 -25.46
C ALA A 197 -8.67 4.41 -24.61
N ALA A 198 -8.86 3.83 -23.42
CA ALA A 198 -7.78 3.61 -22.47
C ALA A 198 -7.94 2.24 -21.80
N THR A 199 -6.82 1.57 -21.59
CA THR A 199 -6.74 0.28 -20.88
C THR A 199 -5.96 0.46 -19.59
N VAL A 200 -6.59 0.12 -18.46
CA VAL A 200 -5.97 0.12 -17.13
C VAL A 200 -5.79 -1.33 -16.68
N LEU A 201 -4.59 -1.69 -16.23
CA LEU A 201 -4.33 -2.97 -15.57
C LEU A 201 -4.14 -2.73 -14.06
N GLU A 202 -5.07 -3.21 -13.23
CA GLU A 202 -4.84 -3.32 -11.78
C GLU A 202 -4.17 -4.65 -11.47
N VAL A 203 -2.97 -4.60 -10.90
CA VAL A 203 -2.21 -5.77 -10.45
C VAL A 203 -2.45 -5.96 -8.96
N GLY A 204 -2.83 -7.17 -8.55
CA GLY A 204 -3.25 -7.46 -7.18
C GLY A 204 -4.56 -6.75 -6.81
N ALA A 205 -5.56 -6.86 -7.68
CA ALA A 205 -6.83 -6.15 -7.58
C ALA A 205 -7.69 -6.53 -6.35
N GLY A 206 -7.40 -7.66 -5.71
CA GLY A 206 -8.09 -8.14 -4.52
C GLY A 206 -9.59 -8.31 -4.75
N ALA A 207 -10.40 -7.68 -3.91
CA ALA A 207 -11.86 -7.69 -4.07
C ALA A 207 -12.40 -6.55 -4.96
N GLY A 208 -11.53 -5.84 -5.70
CA GLY A 208 -11.93 -4.77 -6.62
C GLY A 208 -12.13 -3.41 -5.96
N ASN A 209 -11.58 -3.20 -4.76
CA ASN A 209 -11.75 -1.96 -3.99
C ASN A 209 -11.08 -0.73 -4.64
N SER A 210 -10.31 -0.89 -5.71
CA SER A 210 -9.83 0.21 -6.56
C SER A 210 -10.55 0.20 -7.92
N ALA A 211 -10.57 -0.94 -8.61
CA ALA A 211 -11.24 -1.09 -9.90
C ALA A 211 -12.67 -0.56 -9.93
N PHE A 212 -13.53 -0.95 -8.97
CA PHE A 212 -14.92 -0.50 -8.98
C PHE A 212 -15.08 1.00 -8.72
N PRO A 213 -14.41 1.62 -7.73
CA PRO A 213 -14.42 3.08 -7.61
C PRO A 213 -13.91 3.83 -8.85
N ILE A 214 -12.87 3.33 -9.52
CA ILE A 214 -12.38 3.92 -10.78
C ILE A 214 -13.47 3.84 -11.85
N LEU A 215 -14.10 2.66 -11.99
CA LEU A 215 -15.16 2.44 -12.96
C LEU A 215 -16.39 3.32 -12.67
N GLN A 216 -16.81 3.44 -11.41
CA GLN A 216 -17.96 4.26 -11.00
C GLN A 216 -17.73 5.76 -11.22
N ASN A 217 -16.48 6.22 -11.08
CA ASN A 217 -16.14 7.62 -11.29
C ASN A 217 -15.92 7.96 -12.78
N SER A 218 -15.73 6.96 -13.64
CA SER A 218 -15.50 7.15 -15.08
C SER A 218 -16.82 7.40 -15.82
N ARG A 219 -16.77 8.35 -16.75
CA ARG A 219 -17.79 8.58 -17.79
C ARG A 219 -17.30 8.14 -19.18
N ASN A 220 -16.06 7.65 -19.29
CA ASN A 220 -15.49 7.18 -20.54
C ASN A 220 -16.07 5.80 -20.91
N PRO A 221 -16.91 5.67 -21.94
CA PRO A 221 -17.47 4.37 -22.33
C PRO A 221 -16.43 3.44 -22.97
N ARG A 222 -15.23 3.96 -23.28
CA ARG A 222 -14.10 3.24 -23.89
C ARG A 222 -12.97 2.96 -22.90
N LEU A 223 -13.18 3.23 -21.60
CA LEU A 223 -12.25 2.79 -20.56
C LEU A 223 -12.47 1.30 -20.27
N LYS A 224 -11.39 0.53 -20.36
CA LYS A 224 -11.36 -0.89 -20.02
C LYS A 224 -10.44 -1.14 -18.83
N ILE A 225 -10.93 -1.82 -17.80
CA ILE A 225 -10.13 -2.25 -16.65
C ILE A 225 -9.86 -3.75 -16.73
N HIS A 226 -8.60 -4.15 -16.65
CA HIS A 226 -8.16 -5.52 -16.39
C HIS A 226 -7.76 -5.62 -14.91
N ALA A 227 -8.53 -6.34 -14.11
CA ALA A 227 -8.34 -6.49 -12.67
C ALA A 227 -7.73 -7.87 -12.38
N CYS A 228 -6.41 -7.94 -12.30
CA CYS A 228 -5.68 -9.19 -12.14
C CYS A 228 -5.28 -9.42 -10.68
N ASP A 229 -5.41 -10.64 -10.18
CA ASP A 229 -4.93 -11.01 -8.85
C ASP A 229 -4.34 -12.42 -8.83
N PHE A 230 -3.35 -12.64 -7.98
CA PHE A 230 -2.71 -13.95 -7.81
C PHE A 230 -3.65 -14.97 -7.13
N SER A 231 -4.64 -14.49 -6.38
CA SER A 231 -5.66 -15.27 -5.69
C SER A 231 -6.88 -15.50 -6.58
N LYS A 232 -7.16 -16.76 -6.91
CA LYS A 232 -8.44 -17.14 -7.54
C LYS A 232 -9.65 -16.74 -6.71
N LYS A 233 -9.53 -16.70 -5.37
CA LYS A 233 -10.62 -16.25 -4.49
C LYS A 233 -10.86 -14.75 -4.57
N ALA A 234 -9.83 -13.95 -4.80
CA ALA A 234 -9.97 -12.52 -5.06
C ALA A 234 -10.74 -12.28 -6.37
N VAL A 235 -10.31 -12.96 -7.45
CA VAL A 235 -10.94 -12.88 -8.76
C VAL A 235 -12.41 -13.31 -8.74
N GLU A 236 -12.74 -14.39 -8.01
CA GLU A 236 -14.13 -14.83 -7.80
C GLU A 236 -14.99 -13.71 -7.17
N LEU A 237 -14.45 -12.94 -6.21
CA LEU A 237 -15.19 -11.85 -5.57
C LEU A 237 -15.44 -10.69 -6.53
N ILE A 238 -14.47 -10.34 -7.38
CA ILE A 238 -14.63 -9.29 -8.40
C ILE A 238 -15.70 -9.70 -9.42
N ARG A 239 -15.63 -10.93 -9.93
CA ARG A 239 -16.59 -11.44 -10.92
C ARG A 239 -18.01 -11.56 -10.37
N ALA A 240 -18.15 -11.72 -9.05
CA ALA A 240 -19.45 -11.79 -8.36
C ALA A 240 -20.00 -10.42 -7.93
N HIS A 241 -19.29 -9.32 -8.19
CA HIS A 241 -19.73 -7.99 -7.81
C HIS A 241 -20.83 -7.48 -8.76
N ASP A 242 -21.83 -6.77 -8.23
CA ASP A 242 -23.00 -6.33 -9.00
C ASP A 242 -22.67 -5.38 -10.17
N LEU A 243 -21.56 -4.64 -10.04
CA LEU A 243 -21.05 -3.74 -11.10
C LEU A 243 -20.11 -4.43 -12.10
N TYR A 244 -19.95 -5.76 -12.03
CA TYR A 244 -19.10 -6.48 -12.97
C TYR A 244 -19.78 -6.53 -14.35
N ASP A 245 -19.21 -5.79 -15.30
CA ASP A 245 -19.61 -5.81 -16.70
C ASP A 245 -18.40 -6.22 -17.56
N PRO A 246 -18.41 -7.41 -18.20
CA PRO A 246 -17.33 -7.88 -19.07
C PRO A 246 -16.95 -6.93 -20.21
N ARG A 247 -17.77 -5.92 -20.53
CA ARG A 247 -17.43 -4.86 -21.49
C ARG A 247 -16.47 -3.84 -20.89
N LEU A 248 -16.64 -3.49 -19.61
CA LEU A 248 -15.91 -2.42 -18.93
C LEU A 248 -14.80 -2.93 -18.01
N ILE A 249 -14.95 -4.13 -17.45
CA ILE A 249 -13.99 -4.75 -16.54
C ILE A 249 -13.82 -6.23 -16.88
N GLN A 250 -12.59 -6.73 -16.80
CA GLN A 250 -12.27 -8.15 -16.92
C GLN A 250 -11.39 -8.53 -15.73
N ALA A 251 -11.72 -9.60 -15.02
CA ALA A 251 -10.93 -10.03 -13.87
C ALA A 251 -10.35 -11.43 -14.10
N ASP A 252 -9.05 -11.61 -13.89
CA ASP A 252 -8.33 -12.85 -14.17
C ASP A 252 -7.28 -13.19 -13.12
N VAL A 253 -6.99 -14.49 -13.01
CA VAL A 253 -5.89 -14.95 -12.17
C VAL A 253 -4.59 -14.74 -12.92
N TRP A 254 -3.67 -14.00 -12.33
CA TRP A 254 -2.37 -13.74 -12.93
C TRP A 254 -1.30 -13.50 -11.85
N ASP A 255 -0.14 -14.13 -12.03
CA ASP A 255 1.07 -13.83 -11.27
C ASP A 255 1.88 -12.80 -12.06
N VAL A 256 2.06 -11.61 -11.50
CA VAL A 256 2.86 -10.55 -12.12
C VAL A 256 4.30 -11.00 -12.39
N ALA A 257 4.82 -11.94 -11.61
CA ALA A 257 6.14 -12.52 -11.76
C ALA A 257 6.14 -13.86 -12.53
N ALA A 258 5.09 -14.15 -13.30
CA ALA A 258 5.02 -15.34 -14.14
C ALA A 258 6.22 -15.42 -15.10
N SER A 259 6.77 -16.63 -15.24
CA SER A 259 7.87 -16.94 -16.17
C SER A 259 7.43 -16.72 -17.62
N PRO A 260 8.33 -16.29 -18.53
CA PRO A 260 8.06 -16.26 -19.97
C PRO A 260 7.64 -17.61 -20.57
N ASP A 261 7.95 -18.73 -19.90
CA ASP A 261 7.52 -20.07 -20.33
C ASP A 261 6.09 -20.44 -19.91
N SER A 262 5.41 -19.58 -19.13
CA SER A 262 4.03 -19.79 -18.75
C SER A 262 3.06 -19.39 -19.88
N ASP A 263 1.77 -19.66 -19.65
CA ASP A 263 0.70 -19.20 -20.53
C ASP A 263 0.83 -17.70 -20.88
N ASN A 264 0.49 -17.37 -22.14
CA ASN A 264 0.60 -16.03 -22.71
C ASN A 264 2.00 -15.40 -22.53
N ALA A 265 3.05 -16.23 -22.52
CA ALA A 265 4.43 -15.81 -22.30
C ALA A 265 4.63 -14.97 -21.03
N GLY A 266 3.89 -15.27 -19.97
CA GLY A 266 3.93 -14.54 -18.68
C GLY A 266 3.06 -13.29 -18.62
N LEU A 267 2.40 -12.89 -19.71
CA LEU A 267 1.50 -11.73 -19.74
C LEU A 267 0.10 -12.08 -19.20
N PRO A 268 -0.65 -11.09 -18.67
CA PRO A 268 -1.99 -11.34 -18.16
C PRO A 268 -2.95 -11.80 -19.26
N PRO A 269 -3.94 -12.66 -18.95
CA PRO A 269 -4.93 -13.12 -19.93
C PRO A 269 -5.65 -11.97 -20.65
N GLY A 270 -5.79 -12.07 -21.97
CA GLY A 270 -6.47 -11.08 -22.79
C GLY A 270 -5.68 -9.78 -23.04
N LEU A 271 -4.43 -9.70 -22.59
CA LEU A 271 -3.54 -8.57 -22.86
C LEU A 271 -2.31 -9.01 -23.66
N ALA A 272 -1.82 -8.09 -24.49
CA ALA A 272 -0.64 -8.26 -25.34
C ALA A 272 0.46 -7.28 -24.94
N GLU A 273 1.65 -7.42 -25.54
CA GLU A 273 2.70 -6.42 -25.36
C GLU A 273 2.24 -5.05 -25.86
N GLY A 274 2.60 -4.00 -25.13
CA GLY A 274 2.25 -2.63 -25.50
C GLY A 274 0.74 -2.36 -25.61
N SER A 275 -0.09 -3.04 -24.81
CA SER A 275 -1.55 -2.92 -24.87
C SER A 275 -2.16 -2.07 -23.75
N VAL A 276 -1.41 -1.81 -22.68
CA VAL A 276 -1.90 -1.11 -21.48
C VAL A 276 -1.39 0.31 -21.43
N ASP A 277 -2.27 1.26 -21.11
CA ASP A 277 -1.95 2.68 -20.96
C ASP A 277 -1.47 2.99 -19.54
N VAL A 278 -2.15 2.41 -18.54
CA VAL A 278 -1.88 2.64 -17.11
C VAL A 278 -1.87 1.32 -16.34
N VAL A 279 -0.83 1.08 -15.56
CA VAL A 279 -0.74 -0.02 -14.61
C VAL A 279 -0.92 0.53 -13.19
N LEU A 280 -1.81 -0.05 -12.41
CA LEU A 280 -2.04 0.30 -11.00
C LEU A 280 -1.46 -0.81 -10.10
N MET A 281 -0.52 -0.44 -9.23
CA MET A 281 0.15 -1.35 -8.28
C MET A 281 0.09 -0.76 -6.86
N ILE A 282 -0.92 -1.17 -6.09
CA ILE A 282 -1.21 -0.62 -4.74
C ILE A 282 -1.13 -1.71 -3.68
N PHE A 283 -0.07 -1.70 -2.87
CA PHE A 283 0.23 -2.68 -1.81
C PHE A 283 0.39 -4.13 -2.32
N ILE A 284 1.08 -4.29 -3.45
CA ILE A 284 1.23 -5.60 -4.12
C ILE A 284 2.69 -5.98 -4.33
N PHE A 285 3.56 -5.01 -4.56
CA PHE A 285 4.96 -5.27 -4.88
C PHE A 285 5.72 -5.77 -3.64
N SER A 286 5.33 -5.27 -2.46
CA SER A 286 5.79 -5.78 -1.17
C SER A 286 5.38 -7.22 -0.87
N ALA A 287 4.34 -7.76 -1.53
CA ALA A 287 3.91 -9.15 -1.31
C ALA A 287 4.77 -10.17 -2.09
N LEU A 288 5.55 -9.69 -3.05
CA LEU A 288 6.47 -10.50 -3.84
C LEU A 288 7.71 -10.86 -3.01
N ASN A 289 8.28 -12.03 -3.30
CA ASN A 289 9.62 -12.33 -2.84
C ASN A 289 10.61 -11.41 -3.59
N PRO A 290 11.69 -10.90 -2.95
CA PRO A 290 12.68 -10.07 -3.63
C PRO A 290 13.23 -10.64 -4.94
N ARG A 291 13.31 -11.98 -5.06
CA ARG A 291 13.75 -12.68 -6.28
C ARG A 291 12.76 -12.58 -7.46
N GLN A 292 11.52 -12.16 -7.21
CA GLN A 292 10.45 -12.05 -8.21
C GLN A 292 10.36 -10.64 -8.83
N TRP A 293 10.99 -9.63 -8.22
CA TRP A 293 10.85 -8.24 -8.65
C TRP A 293 11.36 -8.00 -10.08
N ASP A 294 12.50 -8.60 -10.44
CA ASP A 294 13.05 -8.54 -11.79
C ASP A 294 12.03 -8.97 -12.85
N GLN A 295 11.44 -10.15 -12.67
CA GLN A 295 10.44 -10.69 -13.59
C GLN A 295 9.18 -9.85 -13.60
N ALA A 296 8.70 -9.40 -12.43
CA ALA A 296 7.54 -8.53 -12.33
C ALA A 296 7.75 -7.23 -13.13
N VAL A 297 8.86 -6.54 -12.93
CA VAL A 297 9.20 -5.30 -13.66
C VAL A 297 9.27 -5.55 -15.17
N ARG A 298 9.85 -6.68 -15.62
CA ARG A 298 9.87 -7.06 -17.05
C ARG A 298 8.47 -7.27 -17.62
N ASN A 299 7.59 -7.97 -16.91
CA ASN A 299 6.22 -8.21 -17.37
C ASN A 299 5.42 -6.90 -17.44
N ILE A 300 5.55 -6.02 -16.44
CA ILE A 300 4.95 -4.68 -16.46
C ILE A 300 5.48 -3.87 -17.64
N TRP A 301 6.80 -3.86 -17.87
CA TRP A 301 7.41 -3.18 -19.00
C TRP A 301 6.85 -3.66 -20.34
N ARG A 302 6.73 -4.98 -20.52
CA ARG A 302 6.24 -5.59 -21.76
C ARG A 302 4.79 -5.22 -22.04
N VAL A 303 3.91 -5.30 -21.04
CA VAL A 303 2.47 -5.03 -21.24
C VAL A 303 2.18 -3.54 -21.49
N LEU A 304 3.01 -2.65 -20.95
CA LEU A 304 2.80 -1.21 -21.02
C LEU A 304 3.17 -0.63 -22.39
N LYS A 305 2.34 0.27 -22.91
CA LYS A 305 2.65 1.07 -24.10
C LYS A 305 3.88 1.95 -23.86
N PRO A 306 4.66 2.29 -24.90
CA PRO A 306 5.61 3.40 -24.82
C PRO A 306 4.89 4.66 -24.32
N GLY A 307 5.47 5.39 -23.36
CA GLY A 307 4.84 6.55 -22.71
C GLY A 307 3.79 6.24 -21.64
N GLY A 308 3.40 4.96 -21.46
CA GLY A 308 2.46 4.54 -20.41
C GLY A 308 3.04 4.65 -19.00
N GLN A 309 2.16 4.62 -17.99
CA GLN A 309 2.52 4.89 -16.60
C GLN A 309 2.20 3.74 -15.66
N VAL A 310 3.03 3.55 -14.63
CA VAL A 310 2.80 2.71 -13.46
C VAL A 310 2.51 3.62 -12.28
N LEU A 311 1.32 3.48 -11.70
CA LEU A 311 0.87 4.17 -10.48
C LEU A 311 1.16 3.27 -9.30
N PHE A 312 2.13 3.66 -8.48
CA PHE A 312 2.72 2.79 -7.47
C PHE A 312 2.46 3.34 -6.07
N ARG A 313 2.02 2.46 -5.16
CA ARG A 313 2.03 2.75 -3.73
C ARG A 313 2.28 1.50 -2.92
N ASP A 314 3.26 1.51 -2.01
CA ASP A 314 3.58 0.35 -1.17
C ASP A 314 4.14 0.74 0.20
N TYR A 315 4.51 -0.23 1.04
CA TYR A 315 5.04 0.02 2.38
C TYR A 315 6.49 0.50 2.36
N GLY A 316 6.77 1.54 3.15
CA GLY A 316 8.13 2.06 3.36
C GLY A 316 8.75 1.52 4.66
N ARG A 317 10.09 1.48 4.71
CA ARG A 317 10.84 1.11 5.91
C ARG A 317 10.49 2.03 7.07
N GLY A 318 10.45 1.47 8.28
CA GLY A 318 10.07 2.18 9.49
C GLY A 318 8.56 2.35 9.67
N ASP A 319 7.71 1.81 8.78
CA ASP A 319 6.28 1.74 9.02
C ASP A 319 6.00 0.98 10.32
N LEU A 320 5.02 1.43 11.10
CA LEU A 320 4.63 0.78 12.35
C LEU A 320 4.37 -0.72 12.19
N ALA A 321 3.84 -1.16 11.04
CA ALA A 321 3.62 -2.59 10.81
C ALA A 321 4.94 -3.38 10.81
N GLN A 322 6.03 -2.80 10.31
CA GLN A 322 7.37 -3.37 10.36
C GLN A 322 7.92 -3.37 11.79
N VAL A 323 7.92 -2.20 12.43
CA VAL A 323 8.52 -1.98 13.76
C VAL A 323 7.91 -2.91 14.81
N ARG A 324 6.62 -3.23 14.70
CA ARG A 324 5.91 -4.03 15.71
C ARG A 324 5.90 -5.54 15.44
N PHE A 325 6.58 -6.05 14.41
CA PHE A 325 6.60 -7.50 14.16
C PHE A 325 7.09 -8.24 15.40
N LYS A 326 6.38 -9.31 15.73
CA LYS A 326 6.74 -10.19 16.84
C LYS A 326 7.75 -11.23 16.37
N LYS A 327 8.39 -11.91 17.32
CA LYS A 327 9.29 -13.04 17.05
C LYS A 327 8.66 -14.09 16.12
N GLY A 328 9.49 -14.74 15.31
CA GLY A 328 9.06 -15.77 14.35
C GLY A 328 8.33 -15.21 13.14
N ARG A 329 8.64 -13.97 12.72
CA ARG A 329 8.03 -13.30 11.56
C ARG A 329 9.06 -12.77 10.56
N TYR A 330 10.28 -12.50 11.00
CA TYR A 330 11.39 -12.08 10.15
C TYR A 330 11.80 -13.21 9.21
N MET A 331 11.78 -12.97 7.90
CA MET A 331 12.23 -13.92 6.88
C MET A 331 13.62 -13.57 6.35
N GLU A 332 13.79 -12.30 5.95
CA GLU A 332 15.02 -11.68 5.45
C GLU A 332 14.98 -10.18 5.78
N GLU A 333 16.05 -9.44 5.51
CA GLU A 333 16.07 -8.01 5.77
C GLU A 333 14.91 -7.32 5.05
N ASN A 334 14.17 -6.50 5.79
CA ASN A 334 12.92 -5.86 5.36
C ASN A 334 11.79 -6.79 4.88
N PHE A 335 11.96 -8.13 4.90
CA PHE A 335 10.98 -9.12 4.42
C PHE A 335 10.41 -9.98 5.54
N TYR A 336 9.08 -10.00 5.65
CA TYR A 336 8.38 -10.60 6.77
C TYR A 336 7.19 -11.45 6.32
N VAL A 337 6.79 -12.38 7.17
CA VAL A 337 5.49 -13.06 7.07
C VAL A 337 4.51 -12.48 8.08
N ARG A 338 3.25 -12.32 7.68
CA ARG A 338 2.14 -11.84 8.50
C ARG A 338 1.46 -12.98 9.25
N GLY A 339 0.55 -12.63 10.17
CA GLY A 339 -0.21 -13.60 10.97
C GLY A 339 -1.04 -14.59 10.14
N ASP A 340 -1.49 -14.18 8.96
CA ASP A 340 -2.27 -14.97 8.01
C ASP A 340 -1.42 -15.76 7.00
N GLY A 341 -0.08 -15.71 7.14
CA GLY A 341 0.87 -16.38 6.25
C GLY A 341 1.18 -15.63 4.95
N THR A 342 0.52 -14.50 4.68
CA THR A 342 0.90 -13.62 3.56
C THR A 342 2.22 -12.92 3.86
N ARG A 343 2.97 -12.54 2.82
CA ARG A 343 4.29 -11.93 2.95
C ARG A 343 4.21 -10.41 2.76
N VAL A 344 5.17 -9.69 3.30
CA VAL A 344 5.30 -8.24 3.12
C VAL A 344 6.76 -7.81 3.19
N TYR A 345 7.15 -6.94 2.29
CA TYR A 345 8.41 -6.22 2.25
C TYR A 345 8.21 -4.75 2.61
N PHE A 346 9.23 -4.09 3.17
CA PHE A 346 9.23 -2.66 3.47
C PHE A 346 10.39 -1.99 2.74
N PHE A 347 10.07 -1.16 1.75
CA PHE A 347 11.04 -0.60 0.84
C PHE A 347 11.74 0.62 1.41
N GLU A 348 13.00 0.81 1.01
CA GLU A 348 13.63 2.13 1.01
C GLU A 348 13.35 2.85 -0.32
N GLN A 349 13.44 4.18 -0.31
CA GLN A 349 13.18 4.98 -1.51
C GLN A 349 14.21 4.68 -2.59
N ASP A 350 15.50 4.75 -2.25
CA ASP A 350 16.61 4.54 -3.18
C ASP A 350 16.59 3.11 -3.76
N GLU A 351 16.16 2.13 -2.97
CA GLU A 351 15.96 0.76 -3.43
C GLU A 351 14.91 0.68 -4.55
N LEU A 352 13.76 1.34 -4.40
CA LEU A 352 12.74 1.35 -5.44
C LEU A 352 13.18 2.14 -6.67
N GLU A 353 13.86 3.27 -6.50
CA GLU A 353 14.43 4.04 -7.62
C GLU A 353 15.41 3.21 -8.43
N ARG A 354 16.33 2.48 -7.77
CA ARG A 354 17.22 1.53 -8.45
C ARG A 354 16.42 0.42 -9.11
N ILE A 355 15.42 -0.13 -8.42
CA ILE A 355 14.66 -1.27 -8.94
C ILE A 355 13.96 -0.92 -10.24
N TRP A 356 13.24 0.19 -10.26
CA TRP A 356 12.43 0.64 -11.39
C TRP A 356 13.26 1.38 -12.43
N GLY A 357 14.37 2.01 -12.05
CA GLY A 357 15.35 2.63 -12.94
C GLY A 357 16.28 1.63 -13.66
N GLY A 358 16.06 0.32 -13.50
CA GLY A 358 16.80 -0.72 -14.21
C GLY A 358 18.24 -0.94 -13.71
N ILE A 359 18.60 -0.39 -12.55
CA ILE A 359 19.92 -0.58 -11.94
C ILE A 359 19.96 -2.00 -11.34
N PRO A 360 20.93 -2.85 -11.74
CA PRO A 360 21.07 -4.18 -11.17
C PRO A 360 21.23 -4.11 -9.65
N ARG A 361 20.68 -5.10 -8.94
CA ARG A 361 20.94 -5.23 -7.50
C ARG A 361 22.43 -5.52 -7.32
N ASP A 362 23.10 -4.79 -6.41
CA ASP A 362 24.44 -5.18 -5.98
C ASP A 362 24.34 -6.60 -5.42
N GLU A 363 25.01 -7.56 -6.06
CA GLU A 363 25.14 -8.93 -5.55
C GLU A 363 26.13 -8.99 -4.37
N GLY A 364 25.95 -8.12 -3.36
CA GLY A 364 26.53 -8.32 -2.03
C GLY A 364 25.99 -9.60 -1.38
N PRO A 365 26.56 -10.03 -0.24
CA PRO A 365 27.22 -11.32 0.04
C PRO A 365 26.48 -12.65 -0.28
N LEU A 366 25.56 -12.70 -1.24
CA LEU A 366 25.01 -13.94 -1.80
C LEU A 366 26.09 -14.79 -2.49
N LYS A 367 27.19 -14.19 -2.95
CA LYS A 367 28.36 -14.94 -3.46
C LYS A 367 29.10 -15.71 -2.36
N MET A 368 29.10 -15.23 -1.11
CA MET A 368 29.77 -15.95 0.00
C MET A 368 28.97 -17.18 0.45
N ALA A 369 27.63 -17.10 0.50
CA ALA A 369 26.79 -18.25 0.83
C ALA A 369 26.89 -19.39 -0.21
N ARG A 370 27.26 -19.07 -1.46
CA ARG A 370 27.49 -20.07 -2.52
C ARG A 370 28.89 -20.70 -2.44
N ALA A 371 29.85 -20.01 -1.83
CA ALA A 371 31.22 -20.51 -1.62
C ALA A 371 31.33 -21.36 -0.34
N GLU A 372 30.55 -21.08 0.69
CA GLU A 372 30.61 -21.82 1.98
C GLU A 372 29.75 -23.09 2.01
N ASN A 373 28.68 -23.19 1.20
CA ASN A 373 27.84 -24.39 1.11
C ASN A 373 28.34 -25.43 0.09
N GLY A 374 29.61 -25.37 -0.32
CA GLY A 374 30.22 -26.29 -1.28
C GLY A 374 30.51 -27.71 -0.76
N HIS A 375 30.18 -28.02 0.50
CA HIS A 375 30.43 -29.35 1.08
C HIS A 375 29.21 -29.87 1.84
N GLY A 376 28.37 -30.65 1.15
CA GLY A 376 27.52 -31.67 1.75
C GLY A 376 26.06 -31.31 1.98
N ALA A 377 25.22 -31.54 0.96
CA ALA A 377 23.84 -32.02 1.11
C ALA A 377 23.28 -32.40 -0.27
N GLU A 378 23.66 -33.58 -0.77
CA GLU A 378 22.83 -34.27 -1.75
C GLU A 378 21.55 -34.75 -1.05
N ASN A 379 20.40 -34.56 -1.68
CA ASN A 379 19.03 -34.92 -1.25
C ASN A 379 18.20 -33.79 -0.60
N GLY A 380 17.83 -32.81 -1.43
CA GLY A 380 16.65 -31.98 -1.24
C GLY A 380 16.14 -31.52 -2.60
N ASP A 381 15.10 -32.16 -3.11
CA ASP A 381 14.43 -31.78 -4.37
C ASP A 381 13.77 -30.40 -4.21
N ASP A 382 14.49 -29.36 -4.62
CA ASP A 382 14.15 -27.96 -4.37
C ASP A 382 13.49 -27.32 -5.60
N GLY A 383 12.23 -27.68 -5.83
CA GLY A 383 11.44 -27.21 -6.96
C GLY A 383 11.28 -25.69 -7.04
N LEU A 384 11.40 -24.95 -5.94
CA LEU A 384 11.33 -23.48 -5.93
C LEU A 384 12.70 -22.84 -6.17
N VAL A 385 13.80 -23.41 -5.67
CA VAL A 385 15.14 -22.92 -6.05
C VAL A 385 15.41 -23.18 -7.53
N ARG A 386 14.90 -24.27 -8.12
CA ARG A 386 14.89 -24.44 -9.58
C ARG A 386 14.00 -23.40 -10.27
N LYS A 387 12.74 -23.21 -9.85
CA LYS A 387 11.86 -22.18 -10.44
C LYS A 387 12.38 -20.75 -10.30
N THR A 388 13.01 -20.40 -9.18
CA THR A 388 13.59 -19.06 -8.93
C THR A 388 14.96 -18.89 -9.56
N ALA A 389 15.74 -19.97 -9.70
CA ALA A 389 16.94 -19.96 -10.53
C ALA A 389 16.57 -19.82 -12.02
N GLU A 390 15.47 -20.45 -12.48
CA GLU A 390 14.90 -20.34 -13.82
C GLU A 390 14.33 -18.94 -14.11
N LEU A 391 13.70 -18.28 -13.13
CA LEU A 391 13.30 -16.86 -13.22
C LEU A 391 14.50 -15.91 -13.40
N ASN A 392 15.72 -16.37 -13.14
CA ASN A 392 16.97 -15.64 -13.36
C ASN A 392 17.63 -15.96 -14.73
N ILE A 393 16.99 -16.74 -15.62
CA ILE A 393 17.58 -17.26 -16.89
C ILE A 393 17.31 -16.37 -18.11
N HIS A 394 17.05 -15.07 -17.95
CA HIS A 394 17.28 -14.14 -19.05
C HIS A 394 18.28 -13.09 -18.61
N SER A 395 19.51 -13.25 -19.09
CA SER A 395 20.66 -12.34 -18.95
C SER A 395 20.45 -10.96 -19.57
N ALA A 396 19.20 -10.58 -19.87
CA ALA A 396 18.83 -9.26 -20.32
C ALA A 396 18.74 -8.34 -19.10
N ALA A 397 19.42 -7.19 -19.21
CA ALA A 397 19.32 -6.12 -18.23
C ALA A 397 17.85 -5.82 -17.93
N ARG A 398 17.54 -5.55 -16.66
CA ARG A 398 16.19 -5.11 -16.26
C ARG A 398 15.87 -3.82 -17.03
N PRO A 399 14.66 -3.70 -17.61
CA PRO A 399 14.28 -2.46 -18.27
C PRO A 399 14.24 -1.29 -17.26
N ALA A 400 14.57 -0.10 -17.75
CA ALA A 400 14.60 1.13 -16.95
C ALA A 400 13.39 2.00 -17.25
N PHE A 401 12.56 2.26 -16.24
CA PHE A 401 11.51 3.27 -16.27
C PHE A 401 12.07 4.62 -15.84
N ASP A 402 11.50 5.69 -16.38
CA ASP A 402 11.71 7.04 -15.87
C ASP A 402 10.96 7.18 -14.54
N VAL A 403 11.65 7.66 -13.50
CA VAL A 403 11.02 8.04 -12.23
C VAL A 403 10.38 9.42 -12.42
N ALA A 404 9.15 9.45 -12.94
CA ALA A 404 8.45 10.70 -13.18
C ALA A 404 8.16 11.42 -11.85
N HIS A 405 7.73 10.64 -10.84
CA HIS A 405 7.39 11.14 -9.51
C HIS A 405 7.75 10.10 -8.44
N PHE A 406 8.32 10.53 -7.31
CA PHE A 406 8.51 9.69 -6.13
C PHE A 406 8.39 10.54 -4.87
N GLY A 407 7.58 10.11 -3.90
CA GLY A 407 7.51 10.71 -2.57
C GLY A 407 7.32 9.66 -1.49
N VAL A 408 7.73 10.01 -0.26
CA VAL A 408 7.54 9.17 0.93
C VAL A 408 6.44 9.78 1.81
N ASP A 409 5.27 9.15 1.80
CA ASP A 409 4.12 9.57 2.61
C ASP A 409 4.30 9.10 4.05
N ARG A 410 4.67 10.05 4.92
CA ARG A 410 4.83 9.85 6.36
C ARG A 410 3.63 10.42 7.10
N ARG A 411 2.88 9.57 7.79
CA ARG A 411 1.72 10.01 8.59
C ARG A 411 1.82 9.53 10.01
N MET A 412 1.44 10.39 10.95
CA MET A 412 1.17 9.96 12.32
C MET A 412 -0.35 9.81 12.49
N LEU A 413 -0.82 8.57 12.51
CA LEU A 413 -2.19 8.25 12.90
C LEU A 413 -2.27 8.24 14.43
N VAL A 414 -3.38 8.69 14.99
CA VAL A 414 -3.58 8.69 16.43
C VAL A 414 -4.85 7.94 16.82
N ASN A 415 -4.74 7.10 17.85
CA ASN A 415 -5.90 6.58 18.55
C ASN A 415 -6.22 7.53 19.71
N ARG A 416 -7.20 8.41 19.51
CA ARG A 416 -7.56 9.44 20.50
C ARG A 416 -8.07 8.87 21.82
N GLN A 417 -8.79 7.74 21.78
CA GLN A 417 -9.33 7.10 22.97
C GLN A 417 -8.25 6.50 23.86
N ARG A 418 -7.26 5.85 23.24
CA ARG A 418 -6.16 5.18 23.95
C ARG A 418 -4.90 6.03 24.05
N ARG A 419 -4.94 7.26 23.51
CA ARG A 419 -3.81 8.19 23.40
C ARG A 419 -2.55 7.59 22.74
N LEU A 420 -2.75 6.80 21.68
CA LEU A 420 -1.65 6.11 20.98
C LEU A 420 -1.25 6.84 19.72
N LYS A 421 0.04 6.79 19.39
CA LYS A 421 0.64 7.33 18.17
C LYS A 421 1.09 6.17 17.27
N MET A 422 0.82 6.28 15.98
CA MET A 422 1.11 5.24 15.00
C MET A 422 1.76 5.88 13.78
N TYR A 423 3.06 5.69 13.63
CA TYR A 423 3.85 6.23 12.52
C TYR A 423 3.73 5.31 11.31
N ARG A 424 3.18 5.82 10.22
CA ARG A 424 2.99 5.11 8.97
C ARG A 424 3.94 5.66 7.93
N CYS A 425 4.50 4.77 7.13
CA CYS A 425 5.43 5.09 6.07
C CYS A 425 5.01 4.35 4.80
N TRP A 426 4.73 5.09 3.75
CA TRP A 426 4.39 4.55 2.44
C TRP A 426 5.22 5.18 1.34
N MET A 427 5.63 4.36 0.39
CA MET A 427 6.26 4.82 -0.84
C MET A 427 5.17 5.09 -1.86
N GLN A 428 5.21 6.24 -2.52
CA GLN A 428 4.29 6.59 -3.60
C GLN A 428 5.08 7.10 -4.79
N ALA A 429 4.84 6.50 -5.96
CA ALA A 429 5.59 6.85 -7.16
C ALA A 429 4.75 6.74 -8.43
N VAL A 430 5.20 7.45 -9.46
CA VAL A 430 4.77 7.25 -10.86
C VAL A 430 6.02 6.93 -11.66
N PHE A 431 6.05 5.72 -12.22
CA PHE A 431 7.10 5.29 -13.14
C PHE A 431 6.56 5.35 -14.56
N LYS A 432 7.36 5.84 -15.51
CA LYS A 432 6.94 5.99 -16.91
C LYS A 432 7.83 5.16 -17.81
N LYS A 433 7.23 4.43 -18.75
CA LYS A 433 8.00 3.74 -19.78
C LYS A 433 8.46 4.76 -20.83
N PRO A 434 9.77 4.88 -21.12
CA PRO A 434 10.26 5.75 -22.17
C PRO A 434 9.57 5.48 -23.52
N GLY A 435 9.31 6.55 -24.29
CA GLY A 435 8.65 6.45 -25.58
C GLY A 435 7.86 7.69 -25.97
N SER A 436 7.38 7.73 -27.21
CA SER A 436 6.51 8.81 -27.71
C SER A 436 5.26 8.94 -26.85
N ASP A 437 4.85 10.18 -26.61
CA ASP A 437 3.72 10.52 -25.75
C ASP A 437 2.43 9.80 -26.20
N THR A 438 1.75 9.13 -25.27
CA THR A 438 0.42 8.54 -25.51
C THR A 438 -0.70 9.59 -25.57
N GLY A 439 -0.38 10.86 -25.27
CA GLY A 439 -1.35 11.95 -25.12
C GLY A 439 -2.23 11.82 -23.86
N LEU A 440 -1.94 10.84 -23.00
CA LEU A 440 -2.70 10.51 -21.79
C LEU A 440 -1.96 10.87 -20.49
N GLN A 441 -0.88 11.64 -20.56
CA GLN A 441 -0.10 12.01 -19.38
C GLN A 441 -0.80 13.09 -18.58
N SER A 442 -0.80 12.93 -17.25
CA SER A 442 -1.14 14.03 -16.36
C SER A 442 0.09 14.89 -16.10
N SER A 443 -0.03 16.21 -16.32
CA SER A 443 1.00 17.20 -15.92
C SER A 443 0.97 17.53 -14.43
N VAL A 444 0.02 16.95 -13.69
CA VAL A 444 -0.25 17.26 -12.30
C VAL A 444 0.54 16.33 -11.39
N PRO A 445 1.47 16.87 -10.56
CA PRO A 445 2.22 16.06 -9.60
C PRO A 445 1.28 15.38 -8.59
N THR A 446 1.67 14.18 -8.16
CA THR A 446 1.01 13.46 -7.06
C THR A 446 0.98 14.32 -5.79
N SER A 447 0.00 14.11 -4.90
CA SER A 447 -0.17 15.00 -3.74
C SER A 447 1.07 15.03 -2.84
N THR A 448 1.75 13.90 -2.70
CA THR A 448 3.00 13.74 -1.93
C THR A 448 4.12 14.66 -2.44
N LEU A 449 4.22 14.87 -3.76
CA LEU A 449 5.26 15.72 -4.35
C LEU A 449 4.94 17.21 -4.39
N ARG A 450 3.65 17.58 -4.36
CA ARG A 450 3.28 19.01 -4.22
C ARG A 450 3.85 19.62 -2.93
N GLN A 451 4.21 18.77 -1.98
CA GLN A 451 4.58 19.16 -0.61
C GLN A 451 6.10 19.25 -0.43
N ASP A 452 6.90 18.37 -1.05
CA ASP A 452 8.38 18.47 -1.01
C ASP A 452 8.86 19.78 -1.65
N LYS A 453 8.21 20.22 -2.75
CA LYS A 453 8.53 21.50 -3.41
C LYS A 453 8.19 22.74 -2.57
N GLN A 454 7.20 22.67 -1.68
CA GLN A 454 6.89 23.78 -0.78
C GLN A 454 7.97 23.93 0.32
N GLY A 455 8.60 22.83 0.74
CA GLY A 455 9.73 22.87 1.67
C GLY A 455 11.04 23.38 1.04
N GLU A 456 11.25 23.18 -0.26
CA GLU A 456 12.41 23.73 -0.98
C GLU A 456 12.26 25.22 -1.30
N THR A 457 11.07 25.70 -1.68
CA THR A 457 10.86 27.13 -1.99
C THR A 457 10.96 28.05 -0.77
N ASP A 458 10.67 27.54 0.43
CA ASP A 458 10.83 28.31 1.67
C ASP A 458 12.29 28.33 2.14
N ALA A 459 13.15 27.43 1.65
CA ALA A 459 14.58 27.42 1.96
C ALA A 459 15.40 28.36 1.05
N ASP A 460 14.99 28.51 -0.22
CA ASP A 460 15.66 29.41 -1.18
C ASP A 460 15.22 30.89 -1.04
N ALA A 461 14.09 31.16 -0.37
CA ALA A 461 13.60 32.53 -0.15
C ALA A 461 14.32 33.27 1.00
N ASP A 462 15.05 32.56 1.85
CA ASP A 462 15.75 33.14 3.01
C ASP A 462 17.22 33.54 2.71
N GLU A 463 17.78 33.25 1.53
CA GLU A 463 19.16 33.62 1.17
C GLU A 463 19.31 34.89 0.29
N GLU A 464 18.23 35.47 -0.26
CA GLU A 464 18.31 36.70 -1.08
C GLU A 464 17.93 38.00 -0.33
N GLY A 465 17.85 37.96 0.99
CA GLY A 465 17.31 39.04 1.83
C GLY A 465 18.31 39.83 2.67
N ASP A 466 19.62 39.74 2.47
CA ASP A 466 20.59 40.50 3.28
C ASP A 466 21.82 40.96 2.47
N ALA A 467 21.57 41.83 1.48
CA ALA A 467 22.61 42.66 0.86
C ALA A 467 22.00 43.99 0.36
N ALA A 468 21.84 44.95 1.28
CA ALA A 468 21.72 46.37 0.96
C ALA A 468 22.26 47.25 2.09
#